data_AF-A0A970V7Q9-F1
#
_entry.id   AF-A0A970V7Q9-F1
#
_cell.length_a   1.000
_cell.length_b   1.000
_cell.length_c   1.000
_cell.angle_alpha   90.00
_cell.angle_beta   90.00
_cell.angle_gamma   90.00
#
_symmetry.space_group_name_H-M   'P 1'
#
loop_
_entity.id
_entity.type
_entity.pdbx_description
1 polymer ?
#
loop_
_entity_poly.entity_id
_entity_poly.type
_entity_poly.pdbx_seq_one_letter_code
_entity_poly.pdbx_strand_id
1 'polypeptide(L)'
;MGRGIKGYGLRFYADGNKVSINKKSLNQLANWSFEVWIKPEGSGYLYTEGNPWETLILGITDDNQLRISTCHNGRPGKWSHYYSPENIIKRNEWNHLVVTLENGDVGVNSGVVCCYVNGRLVDTGRLGSFSNEYTNNAVIGGNIGYEVGQLPFTFKGIMDQMTLYSIVLTPEDILQRYNQMLFVQDIKLTTIDNKELMTCMLQDSFLCKLSFELYKTIDTLELEFEMPSNIIMESIMNIMKDGVKSDFINATIEENKLIITQEGQALEPGKYEMQISMFNGHVFSVNTKGHDSEPLLVEIVESPNIL
;
A
#
# COMPACT_ATOMS: atom_id res chain seq x y z
N MET A 1 -15.69 -0.53 9.61
CA MET A 1 -14.32 -0.26 9.09
C MET A 1 -13.32 -1.09 9.88
N GLY A 2 -12.24 -1.56 9.26
CA GLY A 2 -11.13 -2.26 9.94
C GLY A 2 -9.81 -1.53 9.73
N ARG A 3 -8.74 -1.87 10.47
CA ARG A 3 -7.41 -1.30 10.21
C ARG A 3 -6.99 -1.64 8.77
N GLY A 4 -6.80 -0.60 7.96
CA GLY A 4 -6.42 -0.70 6.55
C GLY A 4 -4.92 -0.90 6.36
N ILE A 5 -4.47 -0.99 5.11
CA ILE A 5 -3.02 -0.93 4.80
C ILE A 5 -2.51 0.49 5.07
N LYS A 6 -3.37 1.51 4.90
CA LYS A 6 -3.13 2.90 5.26
C LYS A 6 -4.35 3.46 6.00
N GLY A 7 -4.23 3.64 7.31
CA GLY A 7 -5.36 4.11 8.14
C GLY A 7 -6.46 3.06 8.27
N TYR A 8 -7.62 3.30 7.65
CA TYR A 8 -8.79 2.43 7.74
C TYR A 8 -9.23 1.90 6.36
N GLY A 9 -9.59 0.63 6.32
CA GLY A 9 -10.15 -0.04 5.12
C GLY A 9 -11.64 -0.36 5.26
N LEU A 10 -12.27 -0.61 4.11
CA LEU A 10 -13.63 -1.13 4.01
C LEU A 10 -13.64 -2.59 4.45
N ARG A 11 -14.48 -2.92 5.44
CA ARG A 11 -14.62 -4.29 5.93
C ARG A 11 -15.94 -4.88 5.47
N PHE A 12 -15.88 -6.09 4.93
CA PHE A 12 -16.99 -6.87 4.42
C PHE A 12 -17.14 -8.16 5.23
N TYR A 13 -18.37 -8.51 5.61
CA TYR A 13 -18.67 -9.61 6.53
C TYR A 13 -19.29 -10.84 5.85
N ALA A 14 -19.31 -10.88 4.52
CA ALA A 14 -19.99 -11.91 3.73
C ALA A 14 -21.51 -12.04 3.95
N ASP A 15 -22.16 -10.97 4.40
CA ASP A 15 -23.59 -10.89 4.74
C ASP A 15 -24.42 -10.15 3.68
N GLY A 16 -23.89 -10.02 2.46
CA GLY A 16 -24.50 -9.25 1.37
C GLY A 16 -24.11 -7.77 1.34
N ASN A 17 -23.37 -7.27 2.34
CA ASN A 17 -22.86 -5.90 2.34
C ASN A 17 -21.95 -5.63 1.15
N LYS A 18 -22.18 -4.49 0.48
CA LYS A 18 -21.48 -4.08 -0.72
C LYS A 18 -21.50 -2.57 -0.88
N VAL A 19 -20.60 -2.04 -1.71
CA VAL A 19 -20.63 -0.62 -2.09
C VAL A 19 -21.13 -0.50 -3.52
N SER A 20 -22.24 0.20 -3.72
CA SER A 20 -22.83 0.43 -5.04
C SER A 20 -22.29 1.70 -5.68
N ILE A 21 -21.98 1.61 -6.97
CA ILE A 21 -21.54 2.72 -7.81
C ILE A 21 -22.53 2.82 -8.97
N ASN A 22 -23.26 3.94 -9.05
CA ASN A 22 -24.28 4.19 -10.08
C ASN A 22 -23.65 4.62 -11.42
N LYS A 23 -22.59 3.93 -11.84
CA LYS A 23 -21.88 4.15 -13.09
C LYS A 23 -21.06 2.91 -13.47
N LYS A 24 -20.96 2.61 -14.76
CA LYS A 24 -19.95 1.71 -15.33
C LYS A 24 -18.57 2.37 -15.38
N SER A 25 -17.50 1.61 -15.18
CA SER A 25 -16.13 2.15 -15.18
C SER A 25 -15.29 1.58 -16.32
N LEU A 26 -15.32 0.27 -16.53
CA LEU A 26 -14.45 -0.46 -17.45
C LEU A 26 -15.19 -1.01 -18.69
N ASN A 27 -16.53 -1.00 -18.70
CA ASN A 27 -17.32 -1.51 -19.83
C ASN A 27 -16.94 -0.81 -21.14
N GLN A 28 -16.78 -1.58 -22.22
CA GLN A 28 -16.39 -1.12 -23.56
C GLN A 28 -14.95 -0.60 -23.67
N LEU A 29 -14.11 -0.79 -22.65
CA LEU A 29 -12.69 -0.49 -22.75
C LEU A 29 -11.91 -1.71 -23.27
N ALA A 30 -11.05 -1.48 -24.25
CA ALA A 30 -10.07 -2.47 -24.71
C ALA A 30 -8.87 -2.59 -23.74
N ASN A 31 -8.58 -1.51 -23.01
CA ASN A 31 -7.44 -1.36 -22.11
C ASN A 31 -7.93 -0.92 -20.74
N TRP A 32 -7.54 -1.62 -19.68
CA TRP A 32 -7.83 -1.21 -18.31
C TRP A 32 -6.93 -1.88 -17.28
N SER A 33 -6.88 -1.29 -16.09
CA SER A 33 -6.27 -1.90 -14.91
C SER A 33 -7.18 -1.76 -13.70
N PHE A 34 -7.22 -2.81 -12.88
CA PHE A 34 -7.87 -2.85 -11.58
C PHE A 34 -6.80 -3.05 -10.52
N GLU A 35 -6.72 -2.16 -9.54
CA GLU A 35 -5.76 -2.21 -8.43
C GLU A 35 -6.50 -2.18 -7.10
N VAL A 36 -6.11 -3.02 -6.15
CA VAL A 36 -6.67 -3.01 -4.79
C VAL A 36 -5.72 -3.67 -3.78
N TRP A 37 -5.76 -3.20 -2.53
CA TRP A 37 -5.21 -3.94 -1.40
C TRP A 37 -6.30 -4.74 -0.71
N ILE A 38 -6.06 -6.02 -0.49
CA ILE A 38 -7.02 -6.92 0.14
C ILE A 38 -6.39 -7.73 1.28
N LYS A 39 -7.15 -7.92 2.36
CA LYS A 39 -6.88 -8.90 3.41
C LYS A 39 -8.04 -9.90 3.46
N PRO A 40 -8.06 -10.91 2.56
CA PRO A 40 -9.21 -11.78 2.37
C PRO A 40 -9.29 -12.88 3.43
N GLU A 41 -10.49 -13.16 3.93
CA GLU A 41 -10.78 -14.24 4.88
C GLU A 41 -11.45 -15.44 4.19
N GLY A 42 -11.92 -15.28 2.95
CA GLY A 42 -12.57 -16.30 2.13
C GLY A 42 -12.67 -15.89 0.66
N SER A 43 -13.39 -16.68 -0.13
CA SER A 43 -13.72 -16.37 -1.52
C SER A 43 -14.78 -15.27 -1.65
N GLY A 44 -14.99 -14.79 -2.86
CA GLY A 44 -16.01 -13.79 -3.17
C GLY A 44 -15.57 -12.79 -4.24
N TYR A 45 -16.51 -11.95 -4.66
CA TYR A 45 -16.28 -10.95 -5.69
C TYR A 45 -15.73 -9.66 -5.09
N LEU A 46 -14.64 -9.20 -5.68
CA LEU A 46 -13.98 -7.94 -5.36
C LEU A 46 -14.69 -6.78 -6.04
N TYR A 47 -15.00 -6.95 -7.32
CA TYR A 47 -15.62 -5.95 -8.17
C TYR A 47 -16.48 -6.60 -9.24
N THR A 48 -17.69 -6.09 -9.44
CA THR A 48 -18.57 -6.50 -10.55
C THR A 48 -19.15 -5.28 -11.27
N GLU A 49 -19.36 -5.40 -12.59
CA GLU A 49 -20.17 -4.43 -13.35
C GLU A 49 -21.34 -5.14 -14.02
N GLY A 50 -22.47 -4.45 -14.15
CA GLY A 50 -23.68 -5.03 -14.72
C GLY A 50 -24.89 -4.11 -14.63
N ASN A 51 -26.04 -4.64 -15.05
CA ASN A 51 -27.38 -4.11 -14.72
C ASN A 51 -28.50 -5.03 -15.26
N PRO A 52 -29.30 -5.68 -14.40
CA PRO A 52 -28.92 -6.08 -13.05
C PRO A 52 -27.91 -7.25 -13.07
N TRP A 53 -27.77 -7.93 -14.21
CA TRP A 53 -26.89 -9.07 -14.38
C TRP A 53 -25.43 -8.65 -14.55
N GLU A 54 -24.53 -9.47 -14.04
CA GLU A 54 -23.09 -9.31 -14.16
C GLU A 54 -22.65 -9.33 -15.62
N THR A 55 -21.65 -8.53 -15.92
CA THR A 55 -20.98 -8.45 -17.23
C THR A 55 -19.46 -8.38 -17.11
N LEU A 56 -18.97 -7.98 -15.94
CA LEU A 56 -17.59 -8.14 -15.49
C LEU A 56 -17.61 -8.73 -14.09
N ILE A 57 -16.72 -9.68 -13.83
CA ILE A 57 -16.46 -10.23 -12.50
C ILE A 57 -14.96 -10.23 -12.27
N LEU A 58 -14.52 -9.60 -11.18
CA LEU A 58 -13.20 -9.76 -10.58
C LEU A 58 -13.40 -10.34 -9.19
N GLY A 59 -12.85 -11.52 -8.91
CA GLY A 59 -13.08 -12.23 -7.65
C GLY A 59 -11.96 -13.18 -7.27
N ILE A 60 -12.10 -13.75 -6.08
CA ILE A 60 -11.20 -14.77 -5.55
C ILE A 60 -11.98 -16.07 -5.36
N THR A 61 -11.44 -17.18 -5.85
CA THR A 61 -12.03 -18.52 -5.70
C THR A 61 -11.65 -19.13 -4.33
N ASP A 62 -12.23 -20.29 -4.01
CA ASP A 62 -11.91 -21.03 -2.78
C ASP A 62 -10.45 -21.51 -2.78
N ASP A 63 -9.92 -21.89 -3.95
CA ASP A 63 -8.52 -22.32 -4.17
C ASP A 63 -7.52 -21.13 -4.25
N ASN A 64 -7.94 -19.95 -3.79
CA ASN A 64 -7.12 -18.74 -3.70
C ASN A 64 -6.59 -18.27 -5.07
N GLN A 65 -7.31 -18.56 -6.16
CA GLN A 65 -7.05 -18.02 -7.49
C GLN A 65 -7.76 -16.68 -7.67
N LEU A 66 -7.26 -15.87 -8.59
CA LEU A 66 -8.03 -14.78 -9.18
C LEU A 66 -8.93 -15.33 -10.28
N ARG A 67 -10.18 -14.88 -10.28
CA ARG A 67 -11.15 -15.11 -11.35
C ARG A 67 -11.45 -13.79 -12.02
N ILE A 68 -11.28 -13.75 -13.34
CA ILE A 68 -11.69 -12.65 -14.20
C ILE A 68 -12.66 -13.18 -15.24
N SER A 69 -13.87 -12.63 -15.29
CA SER A 69 -14.89 -13.04 -16.28
C SER A 69 -15.42 -11.83 -17.03
N THR A 70 -15.44 -11.90 -18.36
CA THR A 70 -15.90 -10.82 -19.25
C THR A 70 -17.06 -11.28 -20.13
N CYS A 71 -18.16 -10.54 -20.14
CA CYS A 71 -19.32 -10.76 -21.00
C CYS A 71 -19.34 -9.76 -22.16
N HIS A 72 -19.37 -10.24 -23.39
CA HIS A 72 -19.47 -9.41 -24.58
C HIS A 72 -20.72 -9.75 -25.40
N ASN A 73 -21.62 -8.78 -25.62
CA ASN A 73 -22.89 -9.02 -26.31
C ASN A 73 -22.71 -9.51 -27.76
N GLY A 74 -21.69 -9.01 -28.45
CA GLY A 74 -21.35 -9.43 -29.82
C GLY A 74 -20.63 -10.78 -29.94
N ARG A 75 -20.40 -11.51 -28.85
CA ARG A 75 -19.61 -12.75 -28.82
C ARG A 75 -20.51 -13.98 -28.66
N PRO A 76 -20.36 -15.04 -29.50
CA PRO A 76 -20.99 -16.34 -29.26
C PRO A 76 -20.60 -16.92 -27.90
N GLY A 77 -21.57 -17.41 -27.13
CA GLY A 77 -21.35 -17.85 -25.73
C GLY A 77 -21.22 -16.70 -24.72
N LYS A 78 -21.03 -15.46 -25.19
CA LYS A 78 -20.94 -14.17 -24.46
C LYS A 78 -19.80 -14.07 -23.45
N TRP A 79 -19.63 -15.06 -22.58
CA TRP A 79 -18.65 -15.08 -21.51
C TRP A 79 -17.29 -15.61 -21.97
N SER A 80 -16.23 -14.98 -21.47
CA SER A 80 -14.89 -15.56 -21.38
C SER A 80 -14.45 -15.51 -19.92
N HIS A 81 -13.65 -16.50 -19.51
CA HIS A 81 -13.17 -16.65 -18.15
C HIS A 81 -11.67 -16.86 -18.18
N TYR A 82 -10.98 -16.21 -17.25
CA TYR A 82 -9.59 -16.43 -16.97
C TYR A 82 -9.42 -16.68 -15.46
N TYR A 83 -8.60 -17.66 -15.14
CA TYR A 83 -8.23 -18.04 -13.79
C TYR A 83 -6.70 -18.04 -13.69
N SER A 84 -6.16 -17.41 -12.66
CA SER A 84 -4.73 -17.51 -12.34
C SER A 84 -4.38 -18.90 -11.81
N PRO A 85 -3.10 -19.23 -11.58
CA PRO A 85 -2.72 -20.40 -10.78
C PRO A 85 -3.31 -20.35 -9.37
N GLU A 86 -3.49 -21.52 -8.77
CA GLU A 86 -3.96 -21.69 -7.39
C GLU A 86 -2.98 -21.10 -6.38
N ASN A 87 -3.50 -20.73 -5.20
CA ASN A 87 -2.69 -20.30 -4.06
C ASN A 87 -1.80 -19.07 -4.28
N ILE A 88 -2.12 -18.21 -5.27
CA ILE A 88 -1.42 -16.94 -5.45
C ILE A 88 -1.88 -15.86 -4.45
N ILE A 89 -3.08 -16.00 -3.88
CA ILE A 89 -3.60 -15.11 -2.84
C ILE A 89 -3.41 -15.74 -1.46
N LYS A 90 -2.82 -15.00 -0.52
CA LYS A 90 -2.71 -15.43 0.87
C LYS A 90 -3.90 -14.97 1.71
N ARG A 91 -4.57 -15.90 2.39
CA ARG A 91 -5.67 -15.56 3.32
C ARG A 91 -5.12 -14.92 4.59
N ASN A 92 -5.93 -14.03 5.19
CA ASN A 92 -5.62 -13.34 6.43
C ASN A 92 -4.32 -12.49 6.40
N GLU A 93 -3.79 -12.22 5.21
CA GLU A 93 -2.62 -11.39 4.96
C GLU A 93 -2.97 -10.29 3.95
N TRP A 94 -2.26 -9.16 4.00
CA TRP A 94 -2.41 -8.12 2.99
C TRP A 94 -1.78 -8.57 1.66
N ASN A 95 -2.57 -8.53 0.60
CA ASN A 95 -2.15 -8.75 -0.77
C ASN A 95 -2.42 -7.46 -1.56
N HIS A 96 -1.42 -6.98 -2.27
CA HIS A 96 -1.63 -5.99 -3.33
C HIS A 96 -1.96 -6.72 -4.61
N LEU A 97 -3.12 -6.44 -5.18
CA LEU A 97 -3.61 -7.09 -6.38
C LEU A 97 -3.70 -6.06 -7.50
N VAL A 98 -3.09 -6.38 -8.65
CA VAL A 98 -3.34 -5.67 -9.89
C VAL A 98 -3.72 -6.64 -11.00
N VAL A 99 -4.81 -6.36 -11.71
CA VAL A 99 -5.18 -7.06 -12.94
C VAL A 99 -5.18 -6.04 -14.06
N THR A 100 -4.49 -6.36 -15.16
CA THR A 100 -4.52 -5.54 -16.38
C THR A 100 -5.14 -6.33 -17.53
N LEU A 101 -5.86 -5.64 -18.40
CA LEU A 101 -6.24 -6.15 -19.72
C LEU A 101 -5.73 -5.20 -20.78
N GLU A 102 -4.97 -5.72 -21.73
CA GLU A 102 -4.45 -4.99 -22.88
C GLU A 102 -5.06 -5.53 -24.18
N ASN A 103 -5.49 -4.63 -25.06
CA ASN A 103 -5.98 -4.91 -26.41
C ASN A 103 -7.14 -5.93 -26.44
N GLY A 104 -8.03 -5.88 -25.44
CA GLY A 104 -9.25 -6.67 -25.39
C GLY A 104 -10.26 -6.26 -26.47
N ASP A 105 -10.92 -7.23 -27.08
CA ASP A 105 -11.92 -7.04 -28.14
C ASP A 105 -12.99 -8.15 -28.05
N VAL A 106 -13.91 -8.21 -29.01
CA VAL A 106 -15.02 -9.17 -29.10
C VAL A 106 -14.59 -10.63 -29.12
N GLY A 107 -13.34 -10.97 -29.47
CA GLY A 107 -12.84 -12.36 -29.43
C GLY A 107 -12.55 -12.86 -28.01
N VAL A 108 -12.88 -14.12 -27.69
CA VAL A 108 -12.69 -14.72 -26.34
C VAL A 108 -11.26 -14.60 -25.77
N ASN A 109 -10.27 -14.55 -26.64
CA ASN A 109 -8.83 -14.56 -26.34
C ASN A 109 -8.09 -13.45 -27.09
N SER A 110 -8.75 -12.32 -27.37
CA SER A 110 -8.18 -11.27 -28.23
C SER A 110 -7.16 -10.39 -27.51
N GLY A 111 -7.36 -10.12 -26.21
CA GLY A 111 -6.45 -9.34 -25.37
C GLY A 111 -5.49 -10.19 -24.57
N VAL A 112 -4.55 -9.51 -23.91
CA VAL A 112 -3.62 -10.06 -22.92
C VAL A 112 -4.10 -9.64 -21.54
N VAL A 113 -4.34 -10.61 -20.67
CA VAL A 113 -4.62 -10.36 -19.24
C VAL A 113 -3.37 -10.68 -18.44
N CYS A 114 -2.98 -9.80 -17.53
CA CYS A 114 -1.86 -10.03 -16.61
C CYS A 114 -2.35 -9.86 -15.17
N CYS A 115 -1.94 -10.78 -14.31
CA CYS A 115 -2.19 -10.72 -12.88
C CYS A 115 -0.90 -10.46 -12.13
N TYR A 116 -0.92 -9.47 -11.24
CA TYR A 116 0.18 -9.13 -10.37
C TYR A 116 -0.27 -9.26 -8.92
N VAL A 117 0.57 -9.88 -8.10
CA VAL A 117 0.39 -9.96 -6.65
C VAL A 117 1.65 -9.42 -5.99
N ASN A 118 1.48 -8.46 -5.08
CA ASN A 118 2.58 -7.85 -4.33
C ASN A 118 3.69 -7.28 -5.23
N GLY A 119 3.29 -6.53 -6.25
CA GLY A 119 4.22 -5.90 -7.20
C GLY A 119 4.85 -6.83 -8.24
N ARG A 120 4.56 -8.14 -8.21
CA ARG A 120 5.18 -9.15 -9.10
C ARG A 120 4.14 -9.77 -10.04
N LEU A 121 4.49 -9.94 -11.31
CA LEU A 121 3.68 -10.71 -12.27
C LEU A 121 3.60 -12.16 -11.80
N VAL A 122 2.40 -12.68 -11.58
CA VAL A 122 2.17 -14.06 -11.15
C VAL A 122 1.66 -14.95 -12.28
N ASP A 123 0.93 -14.37 -13.23
CA ASP A 123 0.48 -15.09 -14.41
C ASP A 123 0.06 -14.16 -15.56
N THR A 124 0.06 -14.70 -16.77
CA THR A 124 -0.43 -14.04 -17.98
C THR A 124 -1.31 -15.00 -18.77
N GLY A 125 -2.33 -14.47 -19.41
CA GLY A 125 -3.23 -15.25 -20.25
C GLY A 125 -3.91 -14.43 -21.32
N ARG A 126 -4.97 -15.02 -21.87
CA ARG A 126 -5.77 -14.41 -22.92
C ARG A 126 -7.18 -14.19 -22.41
N LEU A 127 -7.71 -13.01 -22.69
CA LEU A 127 -9.07 -12.64 -22.33
C LEU A 127 -9.56 -11.58 -23.31
N GLY A 128 -10.81 -11.66 -23.74
CA GLY A 128 -11.42 -10.60 -24.52
C GLY A 128 -12.04 -9.50 -23.65
N SER A 129 -12.36 -8.35 -24.24
CA SER A 129 -13.05 -7.29 -23.53
C SER A 129 -14.46 -7.73 -23.12
N PHE A 130 -15.06 -6.97 -22.19
CA PHE A 130 -16.49 -7.02 -21.95
C PHE A 130 -17.14 -5.77 -22.54
N SER A 131 -18.30 -5.98 -23.15
CA SER A 131 -19.06 -4.92 -23.81
C SER A 131 -20.52 -5.31 -23.79
N ASN A 132 -21.30 -4.57 -23.00
CA ASN A 132 -22.73 -4.73 -22.93
C ASN A 132 -23.38 -3.35 -22.79
N GLU A 133 -24.32 -3.03 -23.67
CA GLU A 133 -25.01 -1.73 -23.72
C GLU A 133 -25.86 -1.46 -22.47
N TYR A 134 -26.30 -2.52 -21.78
CA TYR A 134 -27.12 -2.40 -20.58
C TYR A 134 -26.29 -2.18 -19.32
N THR A 135 -24.98 -2.47 -19.34
CA THR A 135 -24.10 -2.25 -18.19
C THR A 135 -23.98 -0.76 -17.88
N ASN A 136 -24.47 -0.37 -16.71
CA ASN A 136 -24.44 1.02 -16.26
C ASN A 136 -24.12 1.17 -14.76
N ASN A 137 -23.98 0.08 -14.00
CA ASN A 137 -23.69 0.08 -12.58
C ASN A 137 -22.47 -0.79 -12.28
N ALA A 138 -21.85 -0.54 -11.13
CA ALA A 138 -20.79 -1.36 -10.57
C ALA A 138 -20.98 -1.57 -9.06
N VAL A 139 -20.37 -2.63 -8.54
CA VAL A 139 -20.40 -2.99 -7.12
C VAL A 139 -19.00 -3.39 -6.66
N ILE A 140 -18.60 -2.92 -5.48
CA ILE A 140 -17.41 -3.38 -4.76
C ILE A 140 -17.84 -4.35 -3.65
N GLY A 141 -17.15 -5.48 -3.54
CA GLY A 141 -17.31 -6.45 -2.46
C GLY A 141 -18.49 -7.42 -2.60
N GLY A 142 -19.12 -7.52 -3.78
CA GLY A 142 -20.18 -8.51 -4.01
C GLY A 142 -20.72 -8.55 -5.43
N ASN A 143 -21.72 -9.41 -5.62
CA ASN A 143 -22.44 -9.59 -6.88
C ASN A 143 -23.48 -8.48 -7.11
N ILE A 144 -23.36 -7.75 -8.21
CA ILE A 144 -24.33 -6.75 -8.64
C ILE A 144 -25.74 -7.31 -8.88
N GLY A 145 -25.85 -8.58 -9.28
CA GLY A 145 -27.10 -9.29 -9.51
C GLY A 145 -27.78 -9.85 -8.25
N TYR A 146 -27.23 -9.62 -7.06
CA TYR A 146 -27.81 -10.12 -5.80
C TYR A 146 -29.25 -9.62 -5.59
N GLU A 147 -29.53 -8.34 -5.89
CA GLU A 147 -30.86 -7.74 -5.68
C GLU A 147 -31.96 -8.35 -6.56
N VAL A 148 -31.57 -9.06 -7.63
CA VAL A 148 -32.50 -9.76 -8.53
C VAL A 148 -32.47 -11.28 -8.35
N GLY A 149 -31.97 -11.75 -7.21
CA GLY A 149 -32.05 -13.16 -6.79
C GLY A 149 -30.86 -14.04 -7.20
N GLN A 150 -29.75 -13.47 -7.67
CA GLN A 150 -28.51 -14.23 -7.80
C GLN A 150 -27.86 -14.50 -6.44
N LEU A 151 -26.98 -15.50 -6.38
CA LEU A 151 -26.15 -15.71 -5.20
C LEU A 151 -25.27 -14.47 -4.93
N PRO A 152 -25.09 -14.11 -3.65
CA PRO A 152 -24.46 -12.84 -3.28
C PRO A 152 -22.96 -12.78 -3.60
N PHE A 153 -22.26 -13.92 -3.56
CA PHE A 153 -20.81 -14.05 -3.71
C PHE A 153 -20.02 -12.92 -3.02
N THR A 154 -20.45 -12.55 -1.82
CA THR A 154 -19.93 -11.39 -1.11
C THR A 154 -18.51 -11.65 -0.64
N PHE A 155 -17.66 -10.64 -0.78
CA PHE A 155 -16.31 -10.70 -0.23
C PHE A 155 -16.34 -10.77 1.30
N LYS A 156 -15.41 -11.53 1.88
CA LYS A 156 -15.12 -11.51 3.33
C LYS A 156 -13.70 -11.03 3.56
N GLY A 157 -13.54 -9.94 4.32
CA GLY A 157 -12.23 -9.40 4.66
C GLY A 157 -12.19 -7.88 4.61
N ILE A 158 -10.99 -7.32 4.42
CA ILE A 158 -10.78 -5.88 4.33
C ILE A 158 -10.27 -5.54 2.93
N MET A 159 -10.81 -4.48 2.32
CA MET A 159 -10.26 -3.85 1.12
C MET A 159 -9.82 -2.43 1.44
N ASP A 160 -8.77 -1.98 0.78
CA ASP A 160 -8.25 -0.62 0.89
C ASP A 160 -7.67 -0.18 -0.44
N GLN A 161 -7.64 1.14 -0.68
CA GLN A 161 -6.93 1.77 -1.82
C GLN A 161 -7.33 1.22 -3.20
N MET A 162 -8.60 0.86 -3.39
CA MET A 162 -9.09 0.38 -4.69
C MET A 162 -9.05 1.50 -5.73
N THR A 163 -8.44 1.24 -6.87
CA THR A 163 -8.35 2.17 -8.00
C THR A 163 -8.63 1.47 -9.32
N LEU A 164 -9.33 2.17 -10.22
CA LEU A 164 -9.67 1.72 -11.56
C LEU A 164 -9.00 2.64 -12.58
N TYR A 165 -8.38 2.05 -13.60
CA TYR A 165 -7.68 2.77 -14.66
C TYR A 165 -8.24 2.40 -16.02
N SER A 166 -8.42 3.38 -16.90
CA SER A 166 -8.75 3.17 -18.31
C SER A 166 -7.51 2.95 -19.19
N ILE A 167 -6.38 2.61 -18.56
CA ILE A 167 -5.09 2.33 -19.19
C ILE A 167 -4.51 1.03 -18.61
N VAL A 168 -3.55 0.46 -19.33
CA VAL A 168 -2.73 -0.65 -18.83
C VAL A 168 -1.59 -0.07 -18.01
N LEU A 169 -1.52 -0.38 -16.71
CA LEU A 169 -0.38 -0.05 -15.88
C LEU A 169 0.83 -0.89 -16.30
N THR A 170 2.01 -0.29 -16.32
CA THR A 170 3.25 -1.01 -16.61
C THR A 170 3.71 -1.83 -15.40
N PRO A 171 4.51 -2.90 -15.58
CA PRO A 171 5.13 -3.62 -14.46
C PRO A 171 5.89 -2.69 -13.50
N GLU A 172 6.57 -1.67 -14.04
CA GLU A 172 7.32 -0.67 -13.27
C GLU A 172 6.37 0.21 -12.44
N ASP A 173 5.28 0.70 -13.02
CA ASP A 173 4.26 1.46 -12.28
C ASP A 173 3.68 0.62 -11.13
N ILE A 174 3.38 -0.65 -11.40
CA ILE A 174 2.79 -1.56 -10.42
C ILE A 174 3.76 -1.83 -9.26
N LEU A 175 5.03 -2.08 -9.57
CA LEU A 175 6.07 -2.28 -8.56
C LEU A 175 6.28 -1.00 -7.74
N GLN A 176 6.32 0.17 -8.38
CA GLN A 176 6.47 1.44 -7.70
C GLN A 176 5.29 1.69 -6.74
N ARG A 177 4.05 1.47 -7.19
CA ARG A 177 2.83 1.61 -6.37
C ARG A 177 2.81 0.67 -5.18
N TYR A 178 3.21 -0.57 -5.39
CA TYR A 178 3.38 -1.55 -4.33
C TYR A 178 4.39 -1.07 -3.29
N ASN A 179 5.54 -0.54 -3.72
CA ASN A 179 6.61 -0.05 -2.84
C ASN A 179 6.27 1.29 -2.15
N GLN A 180 5.43 2.13 -2.77
CA GLN A 180 5.00 3.42 -2.20
C GLN A 180 4.02 3.26 -1.02
N MET A 181 3.39 2.09 -0.87
CA MET A 181 2.57 1.80 0.31
C MET A 181 3.49 1.55 1.50
N LEU A 182 3.47 2.48 2.45
CA LEU A 182 4.21 2.37 3.71
C LEU A 182 3.84 1.07 4.44
N PHE A 183 4.74 0.08 4.38
CA PHE A 183 4.73 -1.10 5.27
C PHE A 183 5.18 -0.76 6.69
N VAL A 184 5.58 0.49 6.89
CA VAL A 184 6.07 1.04 8.14
C VAL A 184 5.05 2.04 8.66
N GLN A 185 4.47 1.77 9.82
CA GLN A 185 3.57 2.71 10.49
C GLN A 185 4.15 3.10 11.85
N ASP A 186 3.49 4.09 12.49
CA ASP A 186 3.84 4.55 13.85
C ASP A 186 5.31 4.97 13.99
N ILE A 187 5.89 5.49 12.90
CA ILE A 187 7.23 6.08 12.90
C ILE A 187 7.22 7.25 13.87
N LYS A 188 8.00 7.11 14.93
CA LYS A 188 8.18 8.15 15.95
C LYS A 188 9.65 8.35 16.19
N LEU A 189 10.06 9.61 16.17
CA LEU A 189 11.36 10.05 16.66
C LEU A 189 11.11 10.83 17.95
N THR A 190 11.65 10.33 19.05
CA THR A 190 11.45 10.89 20.40
C THR A 190 12.78 10.96 21.13
N THR A 191 12.83 11.65 22.27
CA THR A 191 13.94 11.45 23.21
C THR A 191 13.90 10.02 23.77
N ILE A 192 14.99 9.57 24.41
CA ILE A 192 15.02 8.23 25.05
C ILE A 192 13.84 8.05 26.03
N ASP A 193 13.41 9.12 26.70
CA ASP A 193 12.30 9.13 27.65
C ASP A 193 10.90 9.22 27.00
N ASN A 194 10.79 9.01 25.67
CA ASN A 194 9.55 9.10 24.89
C ASN A 194 8.91 10.49 24.84
N LYS A 195 9.68 11.57 25.05
CA LYS A 195 9.16 12.94 24.90
C LYS A 195 9.30 13.41 23.45
N GLU A 196 8.36 14.24 23.00
CA GLU A 196 8.47 14.91 21.70
C GLU A 196 9.72 15.80 21.64
N LEU A 197 10.35 15.86 20.47
CA LEU A 197 11.51 16.70 20.21
C LEU A 197 11.06 18.16 20.04
N MET A 198 10.75 18.83 21.15
CA MET A 198 10.27 20.23 21.16
C MET A 198 11.43 21.25 21.18
N THR A 199 12.59 20.85 21.66
CA THR A 199 13.77 21.70 21.86
C THR A 199 15.02 20.83 21.98
N CYS A 200 15.95 20.91 21.03
CA CYS A 200 17.29 20.35 21.21
C CYS A 200 18.09 21.31 22.09
N MET A 201 18.24 20.97 23.37
CA MET A 201 19.12 21.69 24.28
C MET A 201 20.58 21.55 23.82
N LEU A 202 21.39 22.57 24.10
CA LEU A 202 22.83 22.71 23.80
C LEU A 202 23.67 21.54 24.35
N GLN A 203 23.57 20.38 23.73
CA GLN A 203 24.56 19.33 23.82
C GLN A 203 25.02 19.04 22.40
N ASP A 204 26.34 18.99 22.21
CA ASP A 204 26.95 18.74 20.92
C ASP A 204 26.41 17.45 20.28
N SER A 205 26.08 16.44 21.10
CA SER A 205 25.36 15.23 20.69
C SER A 205 24.17 14.91 21.60
N PHE A 206 23.13 14.32 21.03
CA PHE A 206 21.95 13.84 21.75
C PHE A 206 21.46 12.50 21.19
N LEU A 207 20.84 11.70 22.07
CA LEU A 207 20.28 10.41 21.71
C LEU A 207 18.77 10.49 21.49
N CYS A 208 18.35 10.05 20.32
CA CYS A 208 16.96 9.86 19.96
C CYS A 208 16.61 8.39 19.96
N LYS A 209 15.32 8.12 20.16
CA LYS A 209 14.73 6.82 19.88
C LYS A 209 13.87 6.92 18.63
N LEU A 210 14.21 6.12 17.63
CA LEU A 210 13.34 5.83 16.49
C LEU A 210 12.57 4.55 16.79
N SER A 211 11.25 4.60 16.69
CA SER A 211 10.39 3.42 16.76
C SER A 211 9.47 3.35 15.56
N PHE A 212 9.22 2.16 15.05
CA PHE A 212 8.25 1.92 13.99
C PHE A 212 7.70 0.50 14.07
N GLU A 213 6.60 0.25 13.37
CA GLU A 213 6.02 -1.08 13.23
C GLU A 213 6.05 -1.50 11.76
N LEU A 214 6.68 -2.64 11.50
CA LEU A 214 6.76 -3.25 10.18
C LEU A 214 5.64 -4.28 10.03
N TYR A 215 4.84 -4.15 8.98
CA TYR A 215 3.67 -5.00 8.76
C TYR A 215 3.90 -6.12 7.75
N LYS A 216 5.06 -6.12 7.07
CA LYS A 216 5.37 -7.06 6.01
C LYS A 216 6.84 -7.42 6.02
N THR A 217 7.12 -8.66 5.63
CA THR A 217 8.50 -9.09 5.39
C THR A 217 9.09 -8.31 4.22
N ILE A 218 10.22 -7.62 4.44
CA ILE A 218 10.94 -6.85 3.42
C ILE A 218 12.44 -7.12 3.51
N ASP A 219 13.15 -7.12 2.39
CA ASP A 219 14.59 -7.41 2.38
C ASP A 219 15.41 -6.25 2.98
N THR A 220 15.05 -5.02 2.59
CA THR A 220 15.69 -3.77 3.03
C THR A 220 14.62 -2.73 3.34
N LEU A 221 14.80 -1.98 4.43
CA LEU A 221 14.01 -0.78 4.73
C LEU A 221 14.89 0.45 4.62
N GLU A 222 14.51 1.38 3.75
CA GLU A 222 15.14 2.71 3.64
C GLU A 222 14.21 3.77 4.24
N LEU A 223 14.73 4.56 5.19
CA LEU A 223 14.06 5.72 5.76
C LEU A 223 14.87 6.96 5.43
N GLU A 224 14.33 7.85 4.60
CA GLU A 224 14.94 9.12 4.26
C GLU A 224 14.41 10.23 5.18
N PHE A 225 15.32 11.04 5.72
CA PHE A 225 14.98 12.13 6.63
C PHE A 225 15.26 13.49 5.99
N GLU A 226 14.29 14.40 6.08
CA GLU A 226 14.51 15.82 5.80
C GLU A 226 14.89 16.51 7.11
N MET A 227 16.19 16.69 7.33
CA MET A 227 16.74 17.32 8.54
C MET A 227 17.29 18.72 8.25
N PRO A 228 17.27 19.64 9.23
CA PRO A 228 18.06 20.87 9.16
C PRO A 228 19.54 20.56 8.88
N SER A 229 20.21 21.41 8.10
CA SER A 229 21.60 21.17 7.64
C SER A 229 22.64 21.07 8.76
N ASN A 230 22.29 21.49 9.97
CA ASN A 230 23.14 21.41 11.16
C ASN A 230 22.90 20.15 12.00
N ILE A 231 21.96 19.27 11.63
CA ILE A 231 21.72 18.00 12.34
C ILE A 231 22.29 16.85 11.51
N ILE A 232 23.15 16.04 12.13
CA ILE A 232 23.80 14.90 11.50
C ILE A 232 23.48 13.64 12.30
N MET A 233 23.08 12.55 11.64
CA MET A 233 23.01 11.23 12.26
C MET A 233 24.42 10.63 12.30
N GLU A 234 24.93 10.33 13.49
CA GLU A 234 26.30 9.83 13.65
C GLU A 234 26.37 8.31 13.73
N SER A 235 25.48 7.71 14.51
CA SER A 235 25.52 6.26 14.76
C SER A 235 24.16 5.72 15.21
N ILE A 236 23.95 4.43 14.96
CA ILE A 236 22.79 3.69 15.41
C ILE A 236 23.23 2.64 16.43
N MET A 237 22.45 2.51 17.49
CA MET A 237 22.72 1.65 18.63
C MET A 237 21.44 0.98 19.10
N ASN A 238 21.60 -0.08 19.89
CA ASN A 238 20.51 -0.71 20.64
C ASN A 238 19.28 -1.04 19.77
N ILE A 239 19.51 -1.71 18.65
CA ILE A 239 18.43 -2.16 17.76
C ILE A 239 17.67 -3.29 18.47
N MET A 240 16.36 -3.11 18.58
CA MET A 240 15.44 -4.03 19.22
C MET A 240 14.32 -4.41 18.26
N LYS A 241 13.93 -5.68 18.30
CA LYS A 241 12.72 -6.20 17.66
C LYS A 241 11.83 -6.79 18.74
N ASP A 242 10.58 -6.36 18.81
CA ASP A 242 9.57 -6.80 19.77
C ASP A 242 10.05 -6.73 21.23
N GLY A 243 10.84 -5.69 21.54
CA GLY A 243 11.40 -5.44 22.89
C GLY A 243 12.64 -6.26 23.22
N VAL A 244 13.13 -7.10 22.30
CA VAL A 244 14.35 -7.89 22.47
C VAL A 244 15.46 -7.28 21.61
N LYS A 245 16.64 -7.06 22.20
CA LYS A 245 17.81 -6.61 21.46
C LYS A 245 18.18 -7.63 20.38
N SER A 246 18.42 -7.16 19.16
CA SER A 246 18.82 -7.99 18.02
C SER A 246 20.24 -7.65 17.60
N ASP A 247 21.10 -8.66 17.53
CA ASP A 247 22.45 -8.53 17.01
C ASP A 247 22.54 -8.87 15.51
N PHE A 248 21.43 -9.30 14.88
CA PHE A 248 21.37 -9.69 13.47
C PHE A 248 20.78 -8.62 12.55
N ILE A 249 20.14 -7.60 13.14
CA ILE A 249 19.59 -6.47 12.38
C ILE A 249 20.68 -5.41 12.31
N ASN A 250 21.04 -5.02 11.10
CA ASN A 250 22.01 -3.98 10.83
C ASN A 250 21.28 -2.73 10.35
N ALA A 251 21.77 -1.57 10.76
CA ALA A 251 21.28 -0.29 10.29
C ALA A 251 22.48 0.60 9.95
N THR A 252 22.53 1.10 8.72
CA THR A 252 23.61 1.95 8.21
C THR A 252 23.08 3.32 7.84
N ILE A 253 23.93 4.34 7.98
CA ILE A 253 23.61 5.73 7.65
C ILE A 253 24.28 6.04 6.31
N GLU A 254 23.48 6.45 5.33
CA GLU A 254 23.95 6.94 4.03
C GLU A 254 23.40 8.35 3.83
N GLU A 255 24.24 9.36 4.07
CA GLU A 255 23.84 10.78 4.06
C GLU A 255 22.67 11.07 5.03
N ASN A 256 21.47 11.31 4.50
CA ASN A 256 20.22 11.55 5.24
C ASN A 256 19.31 10.30 5.30
N LYS A 257 19.80 9.15 4.83
CA LYS A 257 19.06 7.89 4.80
C LYS A 257 19.54 6.93 5.87
N LEU A 258 18.59 6.19 6.41
CA LEU A 258 18.80 5.05 7.28
C LEU A 258 18.40 3.79 6.53
N ILE A 259 19.38 2.91 6.29
CA ILE A 259 19.16 1.64 5.58
C ILE A 259 19.22 0.52 6.61
N ILE A 260 18.12 -0.22 6.77
CA ILE A 260 17.98 -1.29 7.74
C ILE A 260 17.87 -2.61 6.99
N THR A 261 18.66 -3.60 7.40
CA THR A 261 18.73 -4.95 6.83
C THR A 261 18.87 -5.99 7.93
N GLN A 262 18.70 -7.27 7.61
CA GLN A 262 18.96 -8.37 8.54
C GLN A 262 19.94 -9.37 7.91
N GLU A 263 20.93 -9.82 8.67
CA GLU A 263 21.96 -10.70 8.14
C GLU A 263 21.36 -12.06 7.73
N GLY A 264 21.53 -12.42 6.45
CA GLY A 264 21.14 -13.71 5.89
C GLY A 264 19.63 -13.95 5.74
N GLN A 265 18.77 -12.96 6.02
CA GLN A 265 17.32 -13.09 5.93
C GLN A 265 16.62 -11.73 5.75
N ALA A 266 15.34 -11.76 5.37
CA ALA A 266 14.52 -10.56 5.30
C ALA A 266 14.10 -10.06 6.69
N LEU A 267 13.84 -8.76 6.81
CA LEU A 267 13.21 -8.17 7.99
C LEU A 267 11.77 -8.66 8.09
N GLU A 268 11.41 -9.31 9.18
CA GLU A 268 10.06 -9.82 9.41
C GLU A 268 9.13 -8.77 10.03
N PRO A 269 7.79 -8.92 9.95
CA PRO A 269 6.86 -8.06 10.66
C PRO A 269 7.13 -8.02 12.17
N GLY A 270 6.90 -6.87 12.79
CA GLY A 270 7.11 -6.67 14.23
C GLY A 270 7.34 -5.20 14.59
N LYS A 271 7.52 -4.93 15.88
CA LYS A 271 7.85 -3.61 16.39
C LYS A 271 9.35 -3.45 16.46
N TYR A 272 9.87 -2.41 15.81
CA TYR A 272 11.29 -2.09 15.79
C TYR A 272 11.55 -0.82 16.59
N GLU A 273 12.62 -0.84 17.38
CA GLU A 273 13.11 0.32 18.11
C GLU A 273 14.64 0.39 17.99
N MET A 274 15.18 1.59 17.85
CA MET A 274 16.62 1.81 17.84
C MET A 274 16.96 3.17 18.41
N GLN A 275 18.17 3.29 18.94
CA GLN A 275 18.73 4.54 19.41
C GLN A 275 19.62 5.14 18.32
N ILE A 276 19.46 6.43 18.08
CA ILE A 276 20.22 7.18 17.07
C ILE A 276 20.97 8.28 17.82
N SER A 277 22.30 8.30 17.70
CA SER A 277 23.11 9.45 18.09
C SER A 277 23.02 10.50 16.99
N MET A 278 22.62 11.70 17.38
CA MET A 278 22.54 12.86 16.51
C MET A 278 23.48 13.95 17.03
N PHE A 279 24.18 14.61 16.12
CA PHE A 279 25.10 15.71 16.41
C PHE A 279 24.56 17.02 15.87
N ASN A 280 24.71 18.07 16.65
CA ASN A 280 24.43 19.43 16.21
C ASN A 280 25.73 20.11 15.76
N GLY A 281 25.91 20.17 14.44
CA GLY A 281 27.14 20.53 13.75
C GLY A 281 27.67 21.96 13.88
N HIS A 282 27.09 22.80 14.75
CA HIS A 282 27.43 24.21 14.96
C HIS A 282 28.16 24.93 13.80
N VAL A 283 27.41 25.49 12.84
CA VAL A 283 27.72 26.80 12.23
C VAL A 283 26.40 27.51 11.93
N PHE A 284 26.18 28.64 12.60
CA PHE A 284 25.09 29.57 12.31
C PHE A 284 25.62 30.61 11.32
N SER A 285 24.97 30.75 10.17
CA SER A 285 25.22 31.87 9.25
C SER A 285 23.90 32.56 8.90
N VAL A 286 23.81 33.82 9.31
CA VAL A 286 22.73 34.74 8.93
C VAL A 286 23.10 35.36 7.58
N ASN A 287 22.28 35.14 6.56
CA ASN A 287 22.29 35.96 5.36
C ASN A 287 20.93 36.63 5.20
N THR A 288 20.91 37.96 5.27
CA THR A 288 19.74 38.77 4.95
C THR A 288 19.81 39.24 3.50
N LYS A 289 18.68 39.17 2.79
CA LYS A 289 18.32 40.15 1.78
C LYS A 289 16.90 40.61 2.09
N GLY A 290 16.80 41.85 2.56
CA GLY A 290 15.51 42.47 2.76
C GLY A 290 14.81 42.71 1.43
N HIS A 291 13.53 42.38 1.38
CA HIS A 291 12.53 43.42 1.26
C HIS A 291 11.33 43.05 2.14
N ASP A 292 11.12 43.87 3.16
CA ASP A 292 9.89 44.02 3.95
C ASP A 292 9.36 42.79 4.71
N SER A 293 10.04 42.46 5.82
CA SER A 293 9.37 42.07 7.08
C SER A 293 10.39 42.14 8.23
N GLU A 294 9.99 42.75 9.34
CA GLU A 294 10.83 43.01 10.51
C GLU A 294 11.44 41.72 11.12
N PRO A 295 12.68 41.77 11.64
CA PRO A 295 13.33 40.61 12.22
C PRO A 295 12.66 40.16 13.52
N LEU A 296 12.42 38.85 13.65
CA LEU A 296 12.06 38.22 14.92
C LEU A 296 13.32 38.09 15.78
N LEU A 297 13.38 38.86 16.87
CA LEU A 297 14.40 38.73 17.91
C LEU A 297 14.02 37.55 18.83
N VAL A 298 14.94 36.61 18.99
CA VAL A 298 14.85 35.55 20.01
C VAL A 298 15.91 35.83 21.07
N GLU A 299 15.46 36.17 22.28
CA GLU A 299 16.32 36.31 23.47
C GLU A 299 16.62 34.94 24.09
N ILE A 300 17.86 34.78 24.56
CA ILE A 300 18.35 33.62 25.30
C ILE A 300 18.30 33.97 26.80
N VAL A 301 17.73 33.08 27.62
CA VAL A 301 17.83 33.17 29.09
C VAL A 301 18.84 32.13 29.57
N GLU A 302 19.96 32.59 30.15
CA GLU A 302 20.94 31.73 30.81
C GLU A 302 20.35 31.10 32.09
N SER A 303 20.65 29.83 32.34
CA SER A 303 20.37 29.22 33.65
C SER A 303 21.38 29.75 34.68
N PRO A 304 20.95 30.14 35.89
CA PRO A 304 21.89 30.60 36.91
C PRO A 304 22.76 29.42 37.36
N ASN A 305 24.08 29.61 37.29
CA ASN A 305 25.09 28.70 37.82
C ASN A 305 24.73 28.30 39.25
N ILE A 306 24.54 27.00 39.50
CA ILE A 306 24.55 26.44 40.85
C ILE A 306 25.99 25.97 41.11
N LEU A 307 26.66 26.68 42.03
CA LEU A 307 27.92 26.28 42.67
C LEU A 307 27.74 25.04 43.54
#